data_AF-A0A353FHS6-F1
#
_entry.id   AF-A0A353FHS6-F1
#
_cell.length_a   1.000
_cell.length_b   1.000
_cell.length_c   1.000
_cell.angle_alpha   90.00
_cell.angle_beta   90.00
_cell.angle_gamma   90.00
#
_symmetry.space_group_name_H-M   'P 1'
#
loop_
_entity.id
_entity.type
_entity.pdbx_description
1 polymer ?
#
loop_
_entity_poly.entity_id
_entity_poly.type
_entity_poly.pdbx_seq_one_letter_code
_entity_poly.pdbx_strand_id
1 'polypeptide(L)'
;HEVAHAIARHGNERMSQGLVQQLGGVALAVAVRDKPAETQALYMSAYGVASQVGVLLPFSRTHESEADHLGLIFMAMAGYDPHEAPKFWQRMESQSGGAQPPEFLSTHPSHTTRINNLNKWMPEAMKYYRPSAN
;
A
#
# COMPACT_ATOMS: atom_id res chain seq x y z
N HIS A 1 10.25 -2.93 7.05
CA HIS A 1 8.94 -2.91 6.39
C HIS A 1 7.84 -3.41 7.34
N GLU A 2 7.80 -4.69 7.72
CA GLU A 2 6.73 -5.21 8.61
C GLU A 2 6.63 -4.51 9.97
N VAL A 3 7.76 -4.19 10.61
CA VAL A 3 7.77 -3.39 11.85
C VAL A 3 7.15 -2.01 11.63
N ALA A 4 7.36 -1.40 10.46
CA ALA A 4 6.75 -0.12 10.13
C ALA A 4 5.24 -0.24 9.94
N HIS A 5 4.73 -1.29 9.31
CA HIS A 5 3.27 -1.55 9.28
C HIS A 5 2.67 -1.64 10.68
N ALA A 6 3.35 -2.33 11.60
CA ALA A 6 2.89 -2.46 12.98
C ALA A 6 2.91 -1.12 13.73
N ILE A 7 4.00 -0.36 13.62
CA ILE A 7 4.15 0.95 14.27
C ILE A 7 3.16 1.98 13.72
N ALA A 8 2.97 2.04 12.40
CA ALA A 8 2.00 2.91 11.74
C ALA A 8 0.55 2.42 11.87
N ARG A 9 0.32 1.23 12.46
CA ARG A 9 -1.01 0.65 12.70
C ARG A 9 -1.83 0.44 11.42
N HIS A 10 -1.16 0.22 10.28
CA HIS A 10 -1.79 0.03 8.97
C HIS A 10 -2.84 -1.09 8.95
N GLY A 11 -2.70 -2.14 9.77
CA GLY A 11 -3.71 -3.19 9.90
C GLY A 11 -5.03 -2.68 10.48
N ASN A 12 -4.97 -1.84 11.51
CA ASN A 12 -6.16 -1.24 12.15
C ASN A 12 -6.85 -0.27 11.21
N GLU A 13 -6.06 0.50 10.45
CA GLU A 13 -6.58 1.42 9.45
C GLU A 13 -7.25 0.68 8.29
N ARG A 14 -6.63 -0.40 7.77
CA ARG A 14 -7.25 -1.27 6.75
C ARG A 14 -8.58 -1.87 7.25
N MET A 15 -8.65 -2.32 8.50
CA MET A 15 -9.90 -2.79 9.09
C MET A 15 -10.95 -1.68 9.17
N SER A 16 -10.57 -0.49 9.65
CA SER A 16 -11.47 0.65 9.77
C SER A 16 -12.03 1.07 8.40
N GLN A 17 -11.22 1.00 7.35
CA GLN A 17 -11.65 1.27 5.99
C GLN A 17 -12.58 0.23 5.42
N GLY A 18 -12.32 -1.05 5.66
CA GLY A 18 -13.24 -2.13 5.29
C GLY A 18 -14.61 -1.92 5.91
N LEU A 19 -14.66 -1.50 7.19
CA LEU A 19 -15.91 -1.15 7.87
C LEU A 19 -16.59 0.06 7.22
N VAL A 20 -15.84 1.14 6.92
CA VAL A 20 -16.40 2.33 6.25
C VAL A 20 -16.94 1.98 4.86
N GLN A 21 -16.23 1.16 4.08
CA GLN A 21 -16.70 0.68 2.79
C GLN A 21 -17.98 -0.15 2.93
N GLN A 22 -18.03 -1.06 3.91
CA GLN A 22 -19.24 -1.85 4.16
C GLN A 22 -20.43 -0.98 4.54
N LEU A 23 -20.23 -0.01 5.44
CA LEU A 23 -21.27 0.94 5.85
C LEU A 23 -21.73 1.81 4.66
N GLY A 24 -20.81 2.24 3.80
CA GLY A 24 -21.15 2.94 2.57
C GLY A 24 -21.99 2.09 1.62
N GLY A 25 -21.69 0.79 1.50
CA GLY A 25 -22.48 -0.16 0.74
C GLY A 25 -23.90 -0.34 1.30
N VAL A 26 -24.03 -0.44 2.63
CA VAL A 26 -25.35 -0.50 3.29
C VAL A 26 -26.14 0.79 3.06
N ALA A 27 -25.50 1.95 3.21
CA ALA A 27 -26.14 3.24 2.96
C ALA A 27 -26.63 3.36 1.51
N LEU A 28 -25.82 2.91 0.54
CA LEU A 28 -26.24 2.87 -0.86
C LEU A 28 -27.43 1.93 -1.07
N ALA A 29 -27.39 0.72 -0.49
CA ALA A 29 -28.49 -0.23 -0.59
C ALA A 29 -29.81 0.34 -0.06
N VAL A 30 -29.77 1.07 1.07
CA VAL A 30 -30.93 1.79 1.60
C VAL A 30 -31.39 2.89 0.64
N ALA A 31 -30.46 3.67 0.06
CA ALA A 31 -30.77 4.76 -0.85
C ALA A 31 -31.44 4.29 -2.16
N VAL A 32 -31.14 3.08 -2.63
CA VAL A 32 -31.70 2.51 -3.87
C VAL A 32 -32.82 1.49 -3.63
N ARG A 33 -33.26 1.28 -2.39
CA ARG A 33 -34.18 0.20 -2.01
C ARG A 33 -35.51 0.17 -2.78
N ASP A 34 -36.00 1.34 -3.19
CA ASP A 34 -37.29 1.50 -3.88
C ASP A 34 -37.14 1.46 -5.42
N LYS A 35 -35.93 1.17 -5.94
CA LYS A 35 -35.63 1.04 -7.37
C LYS A 35 -35.85 -0.39 -7.87
N PRO A 36 -36.04 -0.60 -9.20
CA PRO A 36 -36.08 -1.95 -9.78
C PRO A 36 -34.82 -2.77 -9.44
N ALA A 37 -34.97 -4.09 -9.37
CA ALA A 37 -33.89 -5.00 -8.96
C ALA A 37 -32.63 -4.86 -9.83
N GLU A 38 -32.80 -4.67 -11.14
CA GLU A 38 -31.70 -4.48 -12.09
C GLU A 38 -30.94 -3.18 -11.80
N THR A 39 -31.65 -2.14 -11.38
CA THR A 39 -31.04 -0.86 -10.99
C THR A 39 -30.24 -1.05 -9.71
N GLN A 40 -30.81 -1.69 -8.68
CA GLN A 40 -30.09 -1.96 -7.43
C GLN A 40 -28.80 -2.74 -7.68
N ALA A 41 -28.87 -3.81 -8.48
CA ALA A 41 -27.72 -4.64 -8.84
C ALA A 41 -26.62 -3.83 -9.55
N LEU A 42 -27.01 -2.95 -10.49
CA LEU A 42 -26.07 -2.09 -11.19
C LEU A 42 -25.34 -1.13 -10.24
N TYR A 43 -26.08 -0.43 -9.37
CA TYR A 43 -25.49 0.50 -8.41
C TYR A 43 -24.57 -0.19 -7.41
N MET A 44 -24.98 -1.33 -6.86
CA MET A 44 -24.15 -2.09 -5.91
C MET A 44 -22.89 -2.65 -6.55
N SER A 45 -22.98 -3.15 -7.79
CA SER A 45 -21.80 -3.63 -8.53
C SER A 45 -20.83 -2.49 -8.84
N ALA A 46 -21.36 -1.36 -9.32
CA ALA A 46 -20.55 -0.17 -9.59
C ALA A 46 -19.88 0.34 -8.32
N TYR A 47 -20.57 0.35 -7.19
CA TYR A 47 -20.01 0.73 -5.90
C TYR A 47 -18.87 -0.19 -5.47
N GLY A 48 -19.05 -1.51 -5.59
CA GLY A 48 -18.01 -2.48 -5.25
C GLY A 48 -16.72 -2.24 -6.04
N VAL A 49 -16.83 -2.08 -7.36
CA VAL A 49 -15.67 -1.80 -8.23
C VAL A 49 -15.07 -0.42 -7.95
N ALA A 50 -15.91 0.62 -7.87
CA ALA A 50 -15.45 1.99 -7.68
C ALA A 50 -14.76 2.19 -6.33
N SER A 51 -15.32 1.63 -5.25
CA SER A 51 -14.70 1.71 -3.92
C SER A 51 -13.40 0.90 -3.86
N GLN A 52 -13.35 -0.28 -4.48
CA GLN A 52 -12.13 -1.06 -4.54
C GLN A 52 -11.02 -0.31 -5.29
N VAL A 53 -11.27 0.10 -6.52
CA VAL A 53 -10.24 0.69 -7.40
C VAL A 53 -9.93 2.14 -7.04
N GLY A 54 -10.94 2.91 -6.65
CA GLY A 54 -10.81 4.34 -6.38
C GLY A 54 -10.40 4.68 -4.94
N VAL A 55 -10.59 3.77 -3.99
CA VAL A 55 -10.31 4.05 -2.56
C VAL A 55 -9.36 3.03 -1.97
N LEU A 56 -9.73 1.74 -1.95
CA LEU A 56 -8.98 0.74 -1.21
C LEU A 56 -7.60 0.44 -1.81
N LEU A 57 -7.51 0.25 -3.14
CA LEU A 57 -6.22 -0.03 -3.78
C LEU A 57 -5.22 1.15 -3.65
N PRO A 58 -5.59 2.42 -3.93
CA PRO A 58 -4.71 3.57 -3.69
C PRO A 58 -4.24 3.68 -2.23
N PHE A 59 -5.15 3.45 -1.29
CA PHE A 59 -4.80 3.52 0.12
C PHE A 59 -3.86 2.40 0.55
N SER A 60 -4.09 1.17 0.07
CA SER A 60 -3.16 0.06 0.27
C SER A 60 -1.76 0.40 -0.21
N ARG A 61 -1.62 0.99 -1.41
CA ARG A 61 -0.31 1.42 -1.93
C ARG A 61 0.34 2.53 -1.11
N THR A 62 -0.47 3.40 -0.51
CA THR A 62 0.02 4.46 0.40
C THR A 62 0.64 3.83 1.65
N HIS A 63 -0.02 2.83 2.26
CA HIS A 63 0.53 2.10 3.41
C HIS A 63 1.85 1.41 3.11
N GLU A 64 1.97 0.77 1.95
CA GLU A 64 3.21 0.09 1.56
C GLU A 64 4.35 1.11 1.39
N SER A 65 4.04 2.28 0.80
CA SER A 65 5.01 3.35 0.61
C SER A 65 5.47 3.97 1.93
N GLU A 66 4.55 4.20 2.86
CA GLU A 66 4.87 4.66 4.21
C GLU A 66 5.69 3.62 4.99
N ALA A 67 5.32 2.34 4.89
CA ALA A 67 6.06 1.25 5.53
C ALA A 67 7.47 1.05 4.94
N ASP A 68 7.67 1.34 3.66
CA ASP A 68 8.99 1.41 3.05
C ASP A 68 9.81 2.57 3.56
N HIS A 69 9.23 3.77 3.62
CA HIS A 69 9.91 4.97 4.07
C HIS A 69 10.37 4.84 5.53
N LEU A 70 9.44 4.52 6.43
CA LEU A 70 9.73 4.28 7.84
C LEU A 70 10.66 3.07 8.01
N GLY A 71 10.44 2.00 7.25
CA GLY A 71 11.28 0.82 7.27
C GLY A 71 12.74 1.10 6.89
N LEU A 72 12.97 1.98 5.91
CA LEU A 72 14.30 2.42 5.49
C LEU A 72 15.00 3.20 6.59
N ILE A 73 14.28 4.09 7.28
CA ILE A 73 14.80 4.84 8.43
C ILE A 73 15.11 3.89 9.60
N PHE A 74 14.22 2.95 9.91
CA PHE A 74 14.45 1.98 10.99
C PHE A 74 15.66 1.09 10.72
N MET A 75 15.85 0.68 9.47
CA MET A 75 17.03 -0.08 9.04
C MET A 75 18.30 0.73 9.30
N ALA A 76 18.31 2.02 8.93
CA ALA A 76 19.43 2.92 9.18
C ALA A 76 19.72 3.09 10.68
N MET A 77 18.69 3.34 11.49
CA MET A 77 18.80 3.50 12.94
C MET A 77 19.32 2.24 13.64
N ALA A 78 18.98 1.07 13.10
CA ALA A 78 19.46 -0.23 13.60
C ALA A 78 20.88 -0.59 13.12
N GLY A 79 21.52 0.29 12.34
CA GLY A 79 22.89 0.09 11.85
C GLY A 79 23.02 -0.84 10.64
N TYR A 80 21.90 -1.20 10.00
CA TYR A 80 21.89 -1.92 8.73
C TYR A 80 21.99 -0.93 7.57
N ASP A 81 22.75 -1.28 6.52
CA ASP A 81 22.96 -0.41 5.36
C ASP A 81 21.65 -0.15 4.60
N PRO A 82 21.16 1.12 4.55
CA PRO A 82 19.94 1.48 3.84
C PRO A 82 19.96 1.14 2.35
N HIS A 83 21.14 1.10 1.72
CA HIS A 83 21.31 0.80 0.30
C HIS A 83 20.92 -0.64 -0.08
N GLU A 84 20.74 -1.55 0.88
CA GLU A 84 20.29 -2.92 0.60
C GLU A 84 18.79 -3.01 0.25
N ALA A 85 17.96 -2.06 0.70
CA ALA A 85 16.53 -2.06 0.38
C ALA A 85 16.22 -1.94 -1.12
N PRO A 86 16.74 -0.96 -1.89
CA PRO A 86 16.49 -0.90 -3.33
C PRO A 86 17.06 -2.12 -4.06
N LYS A 87 18.20 -2.68 -3.61
CA LYS A 87 18.79 -3.91 -4.18
C LYS A 87 17.89 -5.12 -4.01
N PHE A 88 17.19 -5.23 -2.87
CA PHE A 88 16.17 -6.26 -2.67
C PHE A 88 15.08 -6.19 -3.74
N TRP A 89 14.55 -4.99 -4.00
CA TRP A 89 13.49 -4.82 -5.01
C TRP A 89 13.98 -5.02 -6.45
N GLN A 90 15.23 -4.67 -6.76
CA GLN A 90 15.85 -5.00 -8.05
C GLN A 90 15.91 -6.52 -8.28
N ARG A 91 16.23 -7.30 -7.24
CA ARG A 91 16.19 -8.77 -7.33
C ARG A 91 14.77 -9.26 -7.57
N MET A 92 13.79 -8.74 -6.83
CA MET A 92 12.36 -9.08 -7.04
C MET A 92 11.89 -8.76 -8.46
N GLU A 93 12.27 -7.59 -8.98
CA GLU A 93 11.96 -7.17 -10.36
C GLU A 93 12.53 -8.16 -11.39
N SER A 94 13.81 -8.52 -11.25
CA SER A 94 14.47 -9.49 -12.14
C SER A 94 13.81 -10.87 -12.12
N GLN A 95 13.32 -11.31 -10.95
CA GLN A 95 12.65 -12.61 -10.79
C GLN A 95 11.20 -12.61 -11.29
N SER A 96 10.55 -11.45 -11.32
CA SER A 96 9.15 -11.33 -11.75
C SER A 96 8.94 -11.60 -13.25
N GLY A 97 10.00 -11.55 -14.06
CA GLY A 97 9.94 -11.76 -15.51
C GLY A 97 9.03 -10.77 -16.25
N GLY A 98 8.69 -9.63 -15.63
CA GLY A 98 7.75 -8.64 -16.15
C GLY A 98 6.27 -8.97 -15.91
N ALA A 99 5.94 -10.04 -15.18
CA ALA A 99 4.57 -10.51 -14.93
C ALA A 99 3.86 -9.80 -13.76
N GLN A 100 3.93 -8.47 -13.70
CA GLN A 100 3.23 -7.69 -12.68
C GLN A 100 1.91 -7.12 -13.24
N PRO A 101 0.79 -7.21 -12.51
CA PRO A 101 -0.44 -6.51 -12.91
C PRO A 101 -0.18 -4.99 -12.93
N PRO A 102 -0.97 -4.21 -13.71
CA PRO A 102 -0.87 -2.75 -13.67
C PRO A 102 -0.97 -2.23 -12.24
N GLU A 103 -0.05 -1.34 -11.83
CA GLU A 103 0.06 -0.87 -10.44
C GLU A 103 -1.28 -0.33 -9.89
N PHE A 104 -2.07 0.33 -10.73
CA PHE A 104 -3.37 0.88 -10.34
C PHE A 104 -4.38 -0.20 -9.89
N LEU A 105 -4.25 -1.43 -10.41
CA LEU A 105 -5.05 -2.60 -10.06
C LEU A 105 -4.42 -3.46 -8.95
N SER A 106 -3.23 -3.08 -8.46
CA SER A 106 -2.51 -3.80 -7.42
C SER A 106 -2.70 -3.17 -6.04
N THR A 107 -2.66 -4.01 -5.00
CA THR A 107 -2.58 -3.57 -3.59
C THR A 107 -1.21 -3.03 -3.21
N HIS A 108 -0.18 -3.36 -4.00
CA HIS A 108 1.21 -2.95 -3.77
C HIS A 108 1.71 -2.07 -4.92
N PRO A 109 2.59 -1.08 -4.64
CA PRO A 109 3.31 -0.36 -5.67
C PRO A 109 4.18 -1.33 -6.49
N SER A 110 4.46 -1.00 -7.75
CA SER A 110 5.36 -1.77 -8.59
C SER A 110 6.79 -1.79 -8.01
N HIS A 111 7.58 -2.79 -8.39
CA HIS A 111 8.99 -2.86 -7.98
C HIS A 111 9.75 -1.58 -8.35
N THR A 112 9.57 -1.07 -9.57
CA THR A 112 10.17 0.17 -10.05
C THR A 112 9.76 1.38 -9.19
N THR A 113 8.47 1.52 -8.85
CA THR A 113 7.99 2.59 -7.96
C THR A 113 8.65 2.50 -6.59
N ARG A 114 8.74 1.30 -6.00
CA ARG A 114 9.40 1.09 -4.70
C ARG A 114 10.89 1.45 -4.75
N ILE A 115 11.62 1.00 -5.77
CA ILE A 115 13.03 1.33 -5.98
C ILE A 115 13.24 2.84 -6.07
N ASN A 116 12.43 3.53 -6.88
CA ASN A 116 12.53 4.97 -7.07
C ASN A 116 12.26 5.73 -5.75
N ASN A 117 11.23 5.33 -5.01
CA ASN A 117 10.90 5.92 -3.72
C ASN A 117 12.01 5.68 -2.69
N LEU A 118 12.54 4.47 -2.57
CA LEU A 118 13.63 4.13 -1.65
C LEU A 118 14.90 4.94 -1.97
N ASN A 119 15.25 5.08 -3.25
CA ASN A 119 16.37 5.92 -3.68
C ASN A 119 16.12 7.40 -3.36
N LYS A 120 14.89 7.89 -3.54
CA LYS A 120 14.49 9.26 -3.19
C LYS A 120 14.60 9.54 -1.70
N TRP A 121 14.26 8.57 -0.84
CA TRP A 121 14.33 8.71 0.62
C TRP A 121 15.69 8.38 1.21
N MET A 122 16.62 7.84 0.41
CA MET A 122 17.96 7.49 0.85
C MET A 122 18.69 8.62 1.59
N PRO A 123 18.70 9.88 1.10
CA PRO A 123 19.41 10.95 1.80
C PRO A 123 18.86 11.23 3.20
N GLU A 124 17.59 10.94 3.46
CA GLU A 124 17.00 11.07 4.79
C GLU A 124 17.43 9.90 5.69
N ALA A 125 17.30 8.66 5.21
CA ALA A 125 17.70 7.48 5.97
C ALA A 125 19.17 7.54 6.40
N MET A 126 20.05 8.01 5.50
CA MET A 126 21.48 8.13 5.78
C MET A 126 21.82 9.13 6.92
N LYS A 127 20.93 10.05 7.28
CA LYS A 127 21.12 10.92 8.46
C LYS A 127 21.08 10.13 9.77
N TYR A 128 20.36 9.02 9.78
CA TYR A 128 20.18 8.15 10.94
C TYR A 128 21.13 6.95 10.92
N TYR A 129 21.78 6.69 9.77
CA TYR A 129 22.66 5.54 9.62
C TYR A 129 23.92 5.71 10.46
N ARG A 130 24.08 4.80 11.43
CA ARG A 130 25.30 4.63 12.21
C ARG A 130 25.72 3.18 12.03
N PRO A 131 26.74 2.89 11.21
CA PRO A 131 27.19 1.51 11.05
C PRO A 131 27.53 0.96 12.43
N SER A 132 26.96 -0.19 12.76
CA SER A 132 27.31 -0.90 13.98
C SER A 132 28.82 -1.11 13.98
N ALA A 133 29.51 -0.66 15.04
CA ALA A 133 30.93 -0.94 15.19
C ALA A 133 31.10 -2.46 15.25
N ASN A 134 31.86 -3.01 14.31
CA ASN A 134 32.29 -4.41 14.33
C ASN A 134 33.23 -4.65 15.52
#